data_AF-A0A661Z8I3-F1
#
_entry.id   AF-A0A661Z8I3-F1
#
_cell.length_a   1.000
_cell.length_b   1.000
_cell.length_c   1.000
_cell.angle_alpha   90.00
_cell.angle_beta   90.00
_cell.angle_gamma   90.00
#
_symmetry.space_group_name_H-M   'P 1'
#
loop_
_entity.id
_entity.type
_entity.pdbx_description
1 polymer ?
#
loop_
_entity_poly.entity_id
_entity_poly.type
_entity_poly.pdbx_seq_one_letter_code
_entity_poly.pdbx_strand_id
1 'polypeptide(L)'
;EGADILAERVDALLANGFGANVILNSAVLGNPSDYFINNYIAATDVEHYGNITGAYRLNPFTLADGTYKNLDPSQTIVNYCWTGQTSSMLTAYMYVLGYEAKSLKWGMNAMIYSNLTGHKWNMLGLNYPVVPTK
;
A
#
# COMPACT_ATOMS: atom_id res chain seq x y z
N GLU A 1 -1.46 25.17 14.26
CA GLU A 1 -2.84 24.66 14.07
C GLU A 1 -2.80 23.37 13.25
N GLY A 2 -3.95 22.73 12.98
CA GLY A 2 -3.98 21.45 12.24
C GLY A 2 -3.41 21.52 10.81
N ALA A 3 -3.50 22.69 10.16
CA ALA A 3 -2.92 22.92 8.84
C ALA A 3 -1.38 22.89 8.85
N ASP A 4 -0.75 23.41 9.90
CA ASP A 4 0.72 23.41 10.03
C ASP A 4 1.26 21.99 10.21
N ILE A 5 0.58 21.17 11.02
CA ILE A 5 0.94 19.75 11.22
C ILE A 5 0.82 18.98 9.91
N LEU A 6 -0.24 19.25 9.12
CA LEU A 6 -0.43 18.65 7.81
C LEU A 6 0.72 19.02 6.86
N ALA A 7 1.07 20.31 6.78
CA ALA A 7 2.16 20.77 5.94
C ALA A 7 3.50 20.12 6.33
N GLU A 8 3.83 20.12 7.63
CA GLU A 8 5.05 19.51 8.15
C GLU A 8 5.17 18.02 7.78
N ARG A 9 4.07 17.26 7.89
CA ARG A 9 4.07 15.82 7.56
C ARG A 9 4.18 15.57 6.06
N VAL A 10 3.58 16.42 5.23
CA VAL A 10 3.74 16.36 3.77
C VAL A 10 5.20 16.64 3.41
N ASP A 11 5.81 17.68 3.98
CA ASP A 11 7.22 18.00 3.75
C ASP A 11 8.14 16.86 4.19
N ALA A 12 7.87 16.26 5.35
CA ALA A 12 8.62 15.10 5.84
C ALA A 12 8.50 13.89 4.89
N LEU A 13 7.29 13.62 4.36
CA LEU A 13 7.08 12.54 3.39
C LEU A 13 7.90 12.77 2.11
N LEU A 14 7.91 14.00 1.61
CA LEU A 14 8.64 14.37 0.40
C LEU A 14 10.16 14.31 0.61
N ALA A 15 10.65 14.79 1.75
CA ALA A 15 12.08 14.79 2.09
C ALA A 15 12.65 13.38 2.30
N ASN A 16 11.90 12.50 2.99
CA ASN A 16 12.33 11.12 3.22
C ASN A 16 12.29 10.26 1.94
N GLY A 17 11.46 10.66 0.97
CA GLY A 17 11.20 9.90 -0.23
C GLY A 17 10.36 8.64 0.05
N PHE A 18 9.53 8.25 -0.91
CA PHE A 18 8.60 7.13 -0.72
C PHE A 18 9.30 5.77 -0.47
N GLY A 19 10.57 5.63 -0.86
CA GLY A 19 11.35 4.41 -0.67
C GLY A 19 11.44 3.97 0.80
N ALA A 20 11.48 4.92 1.74
CA ALA A 20 11.51 4.62 3.18
C ALA A 20 10.21 3.94 3.68
N ASN A 21 9.12 4.09 2.92
CA ASN A 21 7.81 3.53 3.21
C ASN A 21 7.54 2.25 2.42
N VAL A 22 8.54 1.65 1.77
CA VAL A 22 8.39 0.36 1.09
C VAL A 22 8.89 -0.78 1.98
N ILE A 23 8.12 -1.86 2.08
CA ILE A 23 8.51 -3.08 2.81
C ILE A 23 8.52 -4.30 1.88
N LEU A 24 9.46 -5.23 2.11
CA LEU A 24 9.60 -6.44 1.32
C LEU A 24 8.60 -7.52 1.74
N ASN A 25 8.10 -8.27 0.76
CA ASN A 25 7.21 -9.41 0.99
C ASN A 25 7.81 -10.44 1.95
N SER A 26 9.10 -10.73 1.85
CA SER A 26 9.78 -11.69 2.73
C SER A 26 9.75 -11.29 4.20
N ALA A 27 9.83 -10.01 4.52
CA ALA A 27 9.77 -9.53 5.91
C ALA A 27 8.36 -9.72 6.50
N VAL A 28 7.33 -9.31 5.74
CA VAL A 28 5.94 -9.37 6.18
C VAL A 28 5.42 -10.80 6.25
N LEU A 29 5.74 -11.63 5.25
CA LEU A 29 5.32 -13.04 5.22
C LEU A 29 6.09 -13.91 6.22
N GLY A 30 7.30 -13.48 6.62
CA GLY A 30 8.08 -14.17 7.65
C GLY A 30 7.47 -14.04 9.05
N ASN A 31 6.98 -12.85 9.40
CA ASN A 31 6.38 -12.58 10.71
C ASN A 31 5.12 -11.70 10.57
N PRO A 32 4.02 -12.22 10.01
CA PRO A 32 2.84 -11.40 9.71
C PRO A 32 2.17 -10.82 10.95
N SER A 33 2.32 -11.46 12.12
CA SER A 33 1.76 -10.99 13.40
C SER A 33 2.39 -9.70 13.92
N ASP A 34 3.57 -9.31 13.43
CA ASP A 34 4.27 -8.10 13.86
C ASP A 34 3.63 -6.83 13.27
N TYR A 35 2.72 -7.00 12.30
CA TYR A 35 2.18 -5.92 11.50
C TYR A 35 0.65 -5.87 11.57
N PHE A 36 0.10 -4.67 11.47
CA PHE A 36 -1.31 -4.51 11.08
C PHE A 36 -1.39 -4.57 9.55
N ILE A 37 -1.83 -5.69 9.00
CA ILE A 37 -1.82 -5.89 7.54
C ILE A 37 -3.17 -5.50 6.96
N ASN A 38 -3.17 -4.55 6.02
CA ASN A 38 -4.36 -4.11 5.30
C ASN A 38 -4.30 -4.53 3.82
N ASN A 39 -5.28 -5.32 3.41
CA ASN A 39 -5.51 -5.77 2.05
C ASN A 39 -6.50 -4.85 1.32
N TYR A 40 -6.03 -4.21 0.25
CA TYR A 40 -6.80 -3.30 -0.59
C TYR A 40 -7.16 -3.92 -1.95
N ILE A 41 -7.76 -5.12 -1.95
CA ILE A 41 -8.36 -5.76 -3.14
C ILE A 41 -9.86 -6.05 -2.94
N ALA A 42 -10.57 -6.47 -3.98
CA ALA A 42 -12.01 -6.76 -3.86
C ALA A 42 -12.25 -8.02 -3.02
N ALA A 43 -13.40 -8.12 -2.33
CA ALA A 43 -13.71 -9.26 -1.47
C ALA A 43 -13.76 -10.59 -2.26
N THR A 44 -14.37 -10.57 -3.45
CA THR A 44 -14.42 -11.70 -4.38
C THR A 44 -13.03 -12.20 -4.79
N ASP A 45 -12.07 -11.29 -4.89
CA ASP A 45 -10.70 -11.65 -5.25
C ASP A 45 -9.93 -12.23 -4.06
N VAL A 46 -10.24 -11.80 -2.83
CA VAL A 46 -9.71 -12.45 -1.62
C VAL A 46 -10.22 -13.88 -1.53
N GLU A 47 -11.51 -14.10 -1.81
CA GLU A 47 -12.08 -15.45 -1.82
C GLU A 47 -11.42 -16.36 -2.88
N HIS A 48 -11.04 -15.79 -4.02
CA HIS A 48 -10.44 -16.54 -5.12
C HIS A 48 -8.93 -16.78 -4.96
N TYR A 49 -8.16 -15.75 -4.61
CA TYR A 49 -6.70 -15.79 -4.55
C TYR A 49 -6.12 -15.93 -3.15
N GLY A 50 -6.93 -15.71 -2.12
CA GLY A 50 -6.48 -15.61 -0.74
C GLY A 50 -5.88 -14.25 -0.38
N ASN A 51 -5.39 -14.15 0.86
CA ASN A 51 -4.75 -12.98 1.44
C ASN A 51 -3.63 -13.42 2.40
N ILE A 52 -2.78 -12.47 2.79
CA ILE A 52 -1.78 -12.69 3.84
C ILE A 52 -2.51 -13.08 5.15
N THR A 53 -1.95 -14.04 5.89
CA THR A 53 -2.51 -14.49 7.17
C THR A 53 -2.66 -13.32 8.13
N GLY A 54 -3.82 -13.20 8.77
CA GLY A 54 -4.14 -12.10 9.70
C GLY A 54 -4.43 -10.76 9.03
N ALA A 55 -4.45 -10.68 7.70
CA ALA A 55 -4.75 -9.42 7.02
C ALA A 55 -6.23 -9.03 7.13
N TYR A 56 -6.47 -7.78 7.50
CA TYR A 56 -7.76 -7.11 7.43
C TYR A 56 -8.00 -6.58 6.01
N ARG A 57 -9.26 -6.27 5.68
CA ARG A 57 -9.63 -5.74 4.37
C ARG A 57 -10.42 -4.45 4.49
N LEU A 58 -9.72 -3.32 4.54
CA LEU A 58 -10.31 -1.97 4.56
C LEU A 58 -10.44 -1.42 3.14
N ASN A 59 -11.45 -1.89 2.41
CA ASN A 59 -11.76 -1.45 1.06
C ASN A 59 -13.30 -1.37 0.85
N PRO A 60 -13.87 -0.20 0.53
CA PRO A 60 -13.20 1.07 0.28
C PRO A 60 -12.57 1.66 1.55
N PHE A 61 -11.57 2.52 1.35
CA PHE A 61 -11.03 3.40 2.39
C PHE A 61 -11.40 4.83 2.03
N THR A 62 -12.14 5.52 2.90
CA THR A 62 -12.41 6.94 2.73
C THR A 62 -12.12 7.68 4.03
N LEU A 63 -11.67 8.94 3.91
CA LEU A 63 -11.50 9.79 5.09
C LEU A 63 -12.85 10.27 5.63
N ALA A 64 -13.85 10.38 4.75
CA ALA A 64 -15.16 10.96 5.05
C ALA A 64 -16.01 10.06 5.97
N ASP A 65 -15.92 8.74 5.81
CA ASP A 65 -16.68 7.77 6.62
C ASP A 65 -15.98 7.36 7.92
N GLY A 66 -14.76 7.85 8.16
CA GLY A 66 -13.99 7.52 9.35
C GLY A 66 -13.43 6.10 9.39
N THR A 67 -13.49 5.33 8.30
CA THR A 67 -12.95 3.94 8.22
C THR A 67 -11.47 3.85 8.59
N TYR A 68 -10.71 4.93 8.42
CA TYR A 68 -9.33 5.05 8.87
C TYR A 68 -9.13 4.84 10.38
N LYS A 69 -10.18 4.98 11.20
CA LYS A 69 -10.13 4.73 12.65
C LYS A 69 -10.09 3.24 13.01
N ASN A 70 -10.35 2.34 12.04
CA ASN A 70 -10.24 0.91 12.23
C ASN A 70 -8.79 0.39 12.08
N LEU A 71 -7.85 1.29 11.81
CA LEU A 71 -6.43 0.98 11.83
C LEU A 71 -5.94 0.94 13.28
N ASP A 72 -5.01 0.03 13.58
CA ASP A 72 -4.30 0.03 14.86
C ASP A 72 -3.12 1.01 14.80
N PRO A 73 -3.15 2.16 15.51
CA PRO A 73 -2.04 3.11 15.52
C PRO A 73 -0.81 2.62 16.31
N SER A 74 -0.92 1.53 17.08
CA SER A 74 0.18 0.97 17.87
C SER A 74 1.09 0.02 17.10
N GLN A 75 0.67 -0.39 15.90
CA GLN A 75 1.42 -1.29 15.03
C GLN A 75 1.84 -0.59 13.74
N THR A 76 2.92 -1.09 13.12
CA THR A 76 3.27 -0.69 11.75
C THR A 76 2.21 -1.25 10.80
N ILE A 77 1.57 -0.34 10.06
CA ILE A 77 0.53 -0.68 9.09
C ILE A 77 1.18 -1.07 7.76
N VAL A 78 0.85 -2.24 7.24
CA VAL A 78 1.32 -2.70 5.94
C VAL A 78 0.16 -2.76 4.96
N ASN A 79 0.15 -1.85 3.98
CA ASN A 79 -0.83 -1.82 2.90
C ASN A 79 -0.33 -2.61 1.70
N TYR A 80 -1.22 -3.41 1.09
CA TYR A 80 -0.96 -3.99 -0.22
C TYR A 80 -2.22 -4.03 -1.09
N CYS A 81 -2.02 -3.98 -2.40
CA CYS A 81 -3.05 -4.21 -3.40
C CYS A 81 -2.48 -5.14 -4.49
N TRP A 82 -3.02 -5.09 -5.71
CA TRP A 82 -2.55 -5.90 -6.82
C TRP A 82 -1.08 -5.65 -7.20
N THR A 83 -0.77 -4.41 -7.57
CA THR A 83 0.51 -4.01 -8.17
C THR A 83 1.36 -3.14 -7.24
N GLY A 84 0.82 -2.79 -6.07
CA GLY A 84 1.45 -1.87 -5.13
C GLY A 84 1.14 -0.38 -5.36
N GLN A 85 0.46 -0.02 -6.46
CA GLN A 85 0.20 1.38 -6.82
C GLN A 85 -0.87 2.05 -5.94
N THR A 86 -2.02 1.40 -5.77
CA THR A 86 -3.08 1.97 -4.91
C THR A 86 -2.68 1.92 -3.44
N SER A 87 -1.99 0.87 -3.02
CA SER A 87 -1.50 0.75 -1.64
C SER A 87 -0.40 1.76 -1.30
N SER A 88 0.38 2.21 -2.29
CA SER A 88 1.38 3.27 -2.06
C SER A 88 0.71 4.62 -1.81
N MET A 89 -0.32 4.96 -2.57
CA MET A 89 -1.15 6.14 -2.31
C MET A 89 -1.79 6.10 -0.93
N LEU A 90 -2.37 4.95 -0.56
CA LEU A 90 -2.95 4.75 0.77
C LEU A 90 -1.93 4.93 1.90
N THR A 91 -0.72 4.41 1.69
CA THR A 91 0.39 4.56 2.63
C THR A 91 0.80 6.03 2.80
N ALA A 92 0.82 6.81 1.73
CA ALA A 92 1.09 8.25 1.81
C ALA A 92 0.02 8.99 2.63
N TYR A 93 -1.26 8.67 2.43
CA TYR A 93 -2.33 9.26 3.24
C TYR A 93 -2.20 8.89 4.72
N MET A 94 -1.92 7.63 5.04
CA MET A 94 -1.72 7.18 6.42
C MET A 94 -0.52 7.85 7.09
N TYR A 95 0.59 8.04 6.36
CA TYR A 95 1.74 8.77 6.86
C TYR A 95 1.39 10.20 7.25
N VAL A 96 0.65 10.90 6.38
CA VAL A 96 0.17 12.26 6.65
C VAL A 96 -0.79 12.31 7.84
N LEU A 97 -1.61 11.28 8.02
CA LEU A 97 -2.45 11.12 9.20
C LEU A 97 -1.66 10.77 10.48
N GLY A 98 -0.38 10.42 10.35
CA GLY A 98 0.53 10.19 11.47
C GLY A 98 0.68 8.73 11.86
N TYR A 99 0.20 7.81 11.04
CA TYR A 99 0.43 6.40 11.23
C TYR A 99 1.80 6.00 10.71
N GLU A 100 2.43 5.03 11.38
CA GLU A 100 3.58 4.34 10.80
C GLU A 100 3.06 3.37 9.72
N ALA A 101 3.17 3.77 8.45
CA ALA A 101 2.64 3.00 7.33
C ALA A 101 3.71 2.62 6.30
N LYS A 102 3.61 1.39 5.80
CA LYS A 102 4.44 0.82 4.74
C LYS A 102 3.57 0.27 3.60
N SER A 103 4.05 0.37 2.37
CA SER A 103 3.48 -0.29 1.20
C SER A 103 4.28 -1.53 0.88
N LEU A 104 3.59 -2.66 0.73
CA LEU A 104 4.19 -3.92 0.32
C LEU A 104 4.70 -3.81 -1.13
N LYS A 105 5.98 -4.10 -1.33
CA LYS A 105 6.63 -3.95 -2.63
C LYS A 105 5.96 -4.85 -3.68
N TRP A 106 5.45 -4.23 -4.76
CA TRP A 106 4.72 -4.88 -5.87
C TRP A 106 3.38 -5.55 -5.51
N GLY A 107 2.92 -5.50 -4.26
CA GLY A 107 1.66 -6.11 -3.85
C GLY A 107 1.56 -7.60 -4.18
N MET A 108 0.35 -8.05 -4.56
CA MET A 108 0.08 -9.44 -4.97
C MET A 108 0.99 -9.94 -6.10
N ASN A 109 1.46 -9.06 -6.99
CA ASN A 109 2.37 -9.43 -8.07
C ASN A 109 3.72 -9.94 -7.57
N ALA A 110 4.17 -9.62 -6.36
CA ALA A 110 5.39 -10.23 -5.79
C ALA A 110 5.14 -11.53 -5.02
N MET A 111 3.88 -11.90 -4.78
CA MET A 111 3.52 -13.12 -4.02
C MET A 111 3.01 -14.22 -4.94
N ILE A 112 2.10 -13.90 -5.86
CA ILE A 112 1.35 -14.89 -6.66
C ILE A 112 1.35 -14.56 -8.16
N TYR A 113 2.39 -13.90 -8.68
CA TYR A 113 2.46 -13.42 -10.07
C TYR A 113 1.91 -14.42 -11.09
N SER A 114 2.41 -15.66 -11.07
CA SER A 114 2.07 -16.70 -12.03
C SER A 114 0.57 -17.04 -12.04
N ASN A 115 -0.07 -17.00 -10.87
CA ASN A 115 -1.46 -17.37 -10.65
C ASN A 115 -2.46 -16.26 -11.02
N LEU A 116 -2.00 -15.01 -11.13
CA LEU A 116 -2.87 -13.89 -11.49
C LEU A 116 -3.41 -14.04 -12.93
N THR A 117 -4.73 -14.00 -13.10
CA THR A 117 -5.37 -13.99 -14.44
C THR A 117 -5.61 -12.56 -14.96
N GLY A 118 -5.58 -11.57 -14.06
CA GLY A 118 -5.66 -10.13 -14.35
C GLY A 118 -4.73 -9.33 -13.42
N HIS A 119 -4.67 -8.02 -13.60
CA HIS A 119 -3.80 -7.11 -12.80
C HIS A 119 -2.31 -7.50 -12.77
N LYS A 120 -1.84 -8.24 -13.79
CA LYS A 120 -0.44 -8.58 -13.98
C LYS A 120 0.34 -7.35 -14.41
N TRP A 121 1.32 -6.95 -13.61
CA TRP A 121 2.28 -5.93 -14.01
C TRP A 121 3.21 -6.52 -15.05
N ASN A 122 3.04 -6.12 -16.31
CA ASN A 122 3.96 -6.48 -17.40
C ASN A 122 4.52 -5.20 -18.02
N MET A 123 5.82 -4.99 -17.83
CA MET A 123 6.54 -3.83 -18.37
C MET A 123 7.37 -4.19 -19.62
N LEU A 124 7.37 -5.46 -20.03
CA LEU A 124 8.16 -5.90 -21.17
C LEU A 124 7.48 -5.52 -22.48
N GLY A 125 8.17 -4.72 -23.30
CA GLY A 125 7.82 -4.47 -24.71
C GLY A 125 7.07 -3.17 -25.00
N LEU A 126 6.75 -2.35 -24.00
CA LEU A 126 6.07 -1.06 -24.20
C LEU A 126 7.10 0.06 -24.44
N ASN A 127 7.65 0.12 -25.65
CA ASN A 127 8.50 1.22 -26.10
C ASN A 127 7.67 2.23 -26.89
N TYR A 128 6.75 2.92 -26.21
CA TYR A 128 6.01 4.00 -26.85
C TYR A 128 6.94 5.19 -27.13
N PRO A 129 6.78 5.88 -28.27
CA PRO A 129 7.57 7.08 -28.55
C PRO A 129 7.28 8.14 -27.48
N VAL A 130 8.33 8.62 -26.81
CA VAL A 130 8.26 9.78 -25.91
C VAL A 130 8.74 11.02 -26.66
N VAL A 131 7.99 12.11 -26.59
CA VAL A 131 8.47 13.42 -27.06
C VAL A 131 9.09 14.12 -25.86
N PRO A 132 10.42 14.32 -25.81
CA PRO A 132 11.05 15.04 -24.71
C PRO A 132 10.56 16.49 -24.75
N THR A 133 9.90 16.95 -23.69
CA THR A 133 9.75 18.40 -23.47
C THR A 133 11.11 18.97 -23.07
N LYS A 134 11.54 20.02 -23.77
CA LYS A 134 12.76 20.79 -23.46
C LYS A 134 12.69 21.39 -22.07
#